data_AF-A0A412G0X0-F1
#
_entry.id   AF-A0A412G0X0-F1
#
_cell.length_a   1.000
_cell.length_b   1.000
_cell.length_c   1.000
_cell.angle_alpha   90.00
_cell.angle_beta   90.00
_cell.angle_gamma   90.00
#
_symmetry.space_group_name_H-M   'P 1'
#
loop_
_entity.id
_entity.type
_entity.pdbx_description
1 polymer ?
#
loop_
_entity_poly.entity_id
_entity_poly.type
_entity_poly.pdbx_seq_one_letter_code
_entity_poly.pdbx_strand_id
1 'polypeptide(L)'
;MKTITCSDRIYYDELLPEEAQAIRQDILLYHSILHTTYRYLTLKARGIPFPFEESLHKELKRRYHTNDYFPCAAQWEAQHQLKADFENHERWKKSLKARVKSVEKKIRKTEKEIQRLDKQLAQLKQKTKQGKQTQEDYLLEVQVLRPTRKQLKNQRSQLIFKLNRTQQQLSTANQKMRFTCFGGKKLSRSRMTVYAGNHEAWLEEYQYQRNKTMMIPGRRQGKYSNCLFKYHLEEGVLVYRCSSENR
;
A
#
# COMPACT_ATOMS: atom_id res chain seq x y z
N MET A 1 -25.26 21.36 -0.02
CA MET A 1 -25.55 20.62 -1.28
C MET A 1 -25.90 19.19 -0.91
N LYS A 2 -27.09 18.71 -1.23
CA LYS A 2 -27.42 17.27 -1.11
C LYS A 2 -26.77 16.56 -2.30
N THR A 3 -25.88 15.62 -2.03
CA THR A 3 -25.28 14.76 -3.06
C THR A 3 -26.36 13.79 -3.53
N ILE A 4 -26.87 13.97 -4.73
CA ILE A 4 -27.75 12.99 -5.37
C ILE A 4 -26.84 11.93 -5.98
N THR A 5 -26.94 10.69 -5.50
CA THR A 5 -26.20 9.55 -6.05
C THR A 5 -27.15 8.73 -6.91
N CYS A 6 -26.98 8.81 -8.23
CA CYS A 6 -27.62 7.90 -9.18
C CYS A 6 -26.57 6.88 -9.62
N SER A 7 -26.90 5.60 -9.60
CA SER A 7 -26.02 4.54 -10.09
C SER A 7 -26.77 3.71 -11.11
N ASP A 8 -26.28 3.72 -12.35
CA ASP A 8 -26.72 2.80 -13.38
C ASP A 8 -25.53 1.90 -13.77
N ARG A 9 -25.81 0.65 -14.13
CA ARG A 9 -24.79 -0.35 -14.47
C ARG A 9 -25.06 -0.86 -15.86
N ILE A 10 -24.12 -0.61 -16.76
CA ILE A 10 -24.14 -1.09 -18.13
C ILE A 10 -23.10 -2.19 -18.24
N TYR A 11 -23.52 -3.38 -18.69
CA TYR A 11 -22.63 -4.50 -18.93
C TYR A 11 -22.09 -4.47 -20.35
N TYR A 12 -20.87 -4.99 -20.57
CA TYR A 12 -20.27 -5.03 -21.91
C TYR A 12 -21.10 -5.86 -22.91
N ASP A 13 -21.84 -6.86 -22.43
CA ASP A 13 -22.66 -7.74 -23.27
C ASP A 13 -23.96 -7.06 -23.74
N GLU A 14 -24.33 -5.93 -23.12
CA GLU A 14 -25.49 -5.10 -23.51
C GLU A 14 -25.15 -4.05 -24.57
N LEU A 15 -23.86 -3.84 -24.83
CA LEU A 15 -23.35 -2.87 -25.80
C LEU A 15 -23.09 -3.53 -27.15
N LEU A 16 -23.09 -2.73 -28.23
CA LEU A 16 -22.60 -3.23 -29.50
C LEU A 16 -21.11 -3.61 -29.38
N PRO A 17 -20.64 -4.68 -30.04
CA PRO A 17 -19.25 -5.12 -29.94
C PRO A 17 -18.22 -4.02 -30.22
N GLU A 18 -18.53 -3.13 -31.15
CA GLU A 18 -17.70 -1.97 -31.52
C GLU A 18 -17.61 -0.95 -30.38
N GLU A 19 -18.72 -0.64 -29.73
CA GLU A 19 -18.79 0.29 -28.58
C GLU A 19 -18.05 -0.27 -27.37
N ALA A 20 -18.28 -1.55 -27.07
CA ALA A 20 -17.59 -2.25 -25.99
C ALA A 20 -16.06 -2.22 -26.21
N GLN A 21 -15.61 -2.46 -27.45
CA GLN A 21 -14.19 -2.43 -27.79
C GLN A 21 -13.60 -1.02 -27.71
N ALA A 22 -14.33 0.00 -28.19
CA ALA A 22 -13.92 1.40 -28.08
C ALA A 22 -13.72 1.81 -26.62
N ILE A 23 -14.66 1.48 -25.74
CA ILE A 23 -14.55 1.76 -24.30
C ILE A 23 -13.35 1.05 -23.68
N ARG A 24 -13.10 -0.21 -24.04
CA ARG A 24 -11.92 -0.95 -23.55
C ARG A 24 -10.62 -0.26 -23.96
N GLN A 25 -10.51 0.19 -25.22
CA GLN A 25 -9.33 0.91 -25.70
C GLN A 25 -9.13 2.23 -24.96
N ASP A 26 -10.20 2.98 -24.71
CA ASP A 26 -10.16 4.24 -23.97
C ASP A 26 -9.75 4.03 -22.50
N ILE A 27 -10.22 2.97 -21.87
CA ILE A 27 -9.79 2.57 -20.52
C ILE A 27 -8.29 2.24 -20.51
N LEU A 28 -7.80 1.46 -21.48
CA LEU A 28 -6.37 1.14 -21.59
C LEU A 28 -5.52 2.40 -21.80
N LEU A 29 -5.96 3.30 -22.67
CA LEU A 29 -5.34 4.59 -22.92
C LEU A 29 -5.27 5.42 -21.64
N TYR A 30 -6.41 5.60 -20.95
CA TYR A 30 -6.49 6.33 -19.70
C TYR A 30 -5.49 5.81 -18.67
N HIS A 31 -5.45 4.51 -18.44
CA HIS A 31 -4.54 3.91 -17.47
C HIS A 31 -3.08 4.03 -17.88
N SER A 32 -2.77 3.98 -19.18
CA SER A 32 -1.42 4.23 -19.66
C SER A 32 -0.96 5.66 -19.32
N ILE A 33 -1.84 6.65 -19.51
CA ILE A 33 -1.61 8.06 -19.13
C ILE A 33 -1.48 8.18 -17.61
N LEU A 34 -2.38 7.56 -16.84
CA LEU A 34 -2.40 7.58 -15.38
C LEU A 34 -1.09 7.03 -14.80
N HIS A 35 -0.67 5.85 -15.24
CA HIS A 35 0.55 5.20 -14.76
C HIS A 35 1.80 6.04 -15.06
N THR A 36 1.86 6.62 -16.26
CA THR A 36 2.96 7.50 -16.67
C THR A 36 2.97 8.79 -15.87
N THR A 37 1.80 9.41 -15.69
CA THR A 37 1.62 10.64 -14.91
C THR A 37 2.04 10.41 -13.46
N TYR A 38 1.53 9.34 -12.84
CA TYR A 38 1.90 8.96 -11.49
C TYR A 38 3.41 8.74 -11.38
N ARG A 39 4.03 8.00 -12.30
CA ARG A 39 5.49 7.81 -12.32
C ARG A 39 6.23 9.14 -12.34
N TYR A 40 5.89 10.06 -13.24
CA TYR A 40 6.53 11.37 -13.29
C TYR A 40 6.34 12.16 -11.99
N LEU A 41 5.13 12.20 -11.45
CA LEU A 41 4.86 12.87 -10.17
C LEU A 41 5.66 12.24 -9.02
N THR A 42 5.84 10.91 -8.99
CA THR A 42 6.67 10.25 -7.98
C THR A 42 8.16 10.57 -8.12
N LEU A 43 8.66 10.74 -9.36
CA LEU A 43 10.05 11.15 -9.61
C LEU A 43 10.26 12.60 -9.16
N LYS A 44 9.34 13.50 -9.52
CA LYS A 44 9.33 14.88 -9.05
C LYS A 44 9.31 14.98 -7.53
N ALA A 45 8.48 14.17 -6.88
CA ALA A 45 8.42 14.07 -5.42
C ALA A 45 9.73 13.59 -4.77
N ARG A 46 10.61 12.91 -5.53
CA ARG A 46 11.96 12.50 -5.10
C ARG A 46 13.04 13.53 -5.46
N GLY A 47 12.67 14.70 -5.97
CA GLY A 47 13.60 15.73 -6.42
C GLY A 47 14.21 15.47 -7.79
N ILE A 48 13.73 14.48 -8.54
CA ILE A 48 14.16 14.22 -9.92
C ILE A 48 13.31 15.11 -10.84
N PRO A 49 13.92 16.05 -11.60
CA PRO A 49 13.17 16.93 -12.48
C PRO A 49 12.51 16.16 -13.62
N PHE A 50 11.52 16.78 -14.27
CA PHE A 50 10.95 16.21 -15.48
C PHE A 50 11.98 16.25 -16.62
N PRO A 51 11.98 15.25 -17.53
CA PRO A 51 12.90 15.22 -18.66
C PRO A 51 12.47 16.13 -19.82
N PHE A 52 11.50 17.01 -19.61
CA PHE A 52 10.91 17.88 -20.62
C PHE A 52 10.69 19.28 -20.03
N GLU A 53 10.74 20.30 -20.88
CA GLU A 53 10.59 21.70 -20.50
C GLU A 53 9.12 22.14 -20.41
N GLU A 54 8.25 21.51 -21.21
CA GLU A 54 6.83 21.83 -21.24
C GLU A 54 6.08 21.39 -19.97
N SER A 55 4.85 21.87 -19.81
CA SER A 55 3.97 21.37 -18.74
C SER A 55 3.69 19.86 -18.94
N LEU A 56 3.63 19.11 -17.83
CA LEU A 56 3.29 17.67 -17.84
C LEU A 56 2.04 17.36 -18.67
N HIS A 57 1.02 18.20 -18.61
CA HIS A 57 -0.21 18.05 -19.39
C HIS A 57 0.04 18.08 -20.91
N LYS A 58 0.84 19.04 -21.41
CA LYS A 58 1.19 19.14 -22.84
C LYS A 58 2.01 17.93 -23.29
N GLU A 59 2.94 17.48 -22.45
CA GLU A 59 3.73 16.27 -22.73
C GLU A 59 2.84 15.03 -22.88
N LEU A 60 1.85 14.86 -21.99
CA LEU A 60 0.93 13.73 -22.05
C LEU A 60 0.09 13.77 -23.33
N LYS A 61 -0.39 14.94 -23.76
CA LYS A 61 -1.10 15.07 -25.05
C LYS A 61 -0.21 14.68 -26.23
N ARG A 62 1.01 15.22 -26.27
CA ARG A 62 1.99 14.94 -27.32
C ARG A 62 2.30 13.44 -27.40
N ARG A 63 2.52 12.81 -26.26
CA ARG A 63 2.92 11.40 -26.17
C ARG A 63 1.80 10.42 -26.53
N TYR A 64 0.55 10.74 -26.18
CA TYR A 64 -0.58 9.81 -26.31
C TYR A 64 -1.56 10.19 -27.41
N HIS A 65 -1.28 11.27 -28.16
CA HIS A 65 -2.13 11.77 -29.24
C HIS A 65 -3.61 11.83 -28.81
N THR A 66 -3.88 12.57 -27.73
CA THR A 66 -5.19 12.61 -27.09
C THR A 66 -5.63 14.05 -26.80
N ASN A 67 -6.94 14.24 -26.67
CA ASN A 67 -7.55 15.49 -26.21
C ASN A 67 -7.22 15.79 -24.73
N ASP A 68 -7.63 16.96 -24.26
CA ASP A 68 -7.42 17.46 -22.89
C ASP A 68 -8.08 16.61 -21.80
N TYR A 69 -9.08 15.80 -22.14
CA TYR A 69 -9.95 15.17 -21.15
C TYR A 69 -9.20 14.13 -20.33
N PHE A 70 -8.63 13.11 -20.97
CA PHE A 70 -7.92 12.04 -20.26
C PHE A 70 -6.65 12.50 -19.54
N PRO A 71 -5.75 13.32 -20.12
CA PRO A 71 -4.60 13.86 -19.41
C PRO A 71 -4.97 14.65 -18.16
N CYS A 72 -5.98 15.52 -18.25
CA CYS A 72 -6.48 16.26 -17.07
C CYS A 72 -6.99 15.30 -15.99
N ALA A 73 -7.82 14.33 -16.39
CA ALA A 73 -8.44 13.38 -15.47
C ALA A 73 -7.40 12.49 -14.79
N ALA A 74 -6.49 11.91 -15.56
CA ALA A 74 -5.41 11.07 -15.09
C ALA A 74 -4.44 11.84 -14.20
N GLN A 75 -4.14 13.11 -14.51
CA GLN A 75 -3.32 13.96 -13.66
C GLN A 75 -3.99 14.23 -12.31
N TRP A 76 -5.29 14.52 -12.30
CA TRP A 76 -6.04 14.70 -11.07
C TRP A 76 -6.02 13.45 -10.22
N GLU A 77 -6.34 12.27 -10.79
CA GLU A 77 -6.32 11.01 -10.07
C GLU A 77 -4.93 10.67 -9.54
N ALA A 78 -3.88 10.79 -10.37
CA ALA A 78 -2.51 10.53 -9.96
C ALA A 78 -2.04 11.44 -8.82
N GLN A 79 -2.43 12.72 -8.83
CA GLN A 79 -2.13 13.65 -7.73
C GLN A 79 -2.82 13.24 -6.43
N HIS A 80 -4.09 12.85 -6.49
CA HIS A 80 -4.84 12.39 -5.32
C HIS A 80 -4.27 11.09 -4.76
N GLN A 81 -3.93 10.15 -5.64
CA GLN A 81 -3.29 8.90 -5.26
C GLN A 81 -1.92 9.12 -4.64
N LEU A 82 -1.10 10.02 -5.20
CA LEU A 82 0.18 10.39 -4.61
C LEU A 82 0.02 11.01 -3.22
N LYS A 83 -0.96 11.91 -3.04
CA LYS A 83 -1.27 12.50 -1.73
C LYS A 83 -1.69 11.42 -0.72
N ALA A 84 -2.55 10.49 -1.12
CA ALA A 84 -2.96 9.36 -0.29
C ALA A 84 -1.75 8.49 0.10
N ASP A 85 -0.81 8.26 -0.83
CA ASP A 85 0.42 7.49 -0.54
C ASP A 85 1.32 8.18 0.48
N PHE A 86 1.48 9.50 0.39
CA PHE A 86 2.19 10.29 1.41
C PHE A 86 1.55 10.14 2.79
N GLU A 87 0.23 10.31 2.88
CA GLU A 87 -0.51 10.18 4.13
C GLU A 87 -0.39 8.77 4.72
N ASN A 88 -0.55 7.74 3.87
CA ASN A 88 -0.42 6.35 4.25
C ASN A 88 1.00 6.01 4.74
N HIS A 89 2.03 6.53 4.08
CA HIS A 89 3.42 6.34 4.48
C HIS A 89 3.72 6.97 5.83
N GLU A 90 3.23 8.19 6.08
CA GLU A 90 3.40 8.86 7.37
C GLU A 90 2.62 8.16 8.50
N ARG A 91 1.38 7.70 8.23
CA ARG A 91 0.62 6.86 9.18
C ARG A 91 1.38 5.58 9.51
N TRP A 92 1.94 4.93 8.49
CA TRP A 92 2.73 3.71 8.67
C TRP A 92 3.99 3.96 9.51
N LYS A 93 4.73 5.06 9.26
CA LYS A 93 5.87 5.48 10.11
C LYS A 93 5.48 5.72 11.56
N LYS A 94 4.36 6.42 11.80
CA LYS A 94 3.83 6.65 13.16
C LYS A 94 3.51 5.33 13.86
N SER A 95 2.85 4.41 13.17
CA SER A 95 2.54 3.07 13.69
C SER A 95 3.80 2.27 14.04
N LEU A 96 4.83 2.31 13.18
CA LEU A 96 6.12 1.67 13.46
C LEU A 96 6.80 2.25 14.69
N LYS A 97 6.86 3.58 14.83
CA LYS A 97 7.42 4.25 16.02
C LYS A 97 6.69 3.84 17.30
N ALA A 98 5.36 3.79 17.27
CA ALA A 98 4.56 3.34 18.41
C ALA A 98 4.86 1.86 18.77
N ARG A 99 5.03 1.01 17.75
CA ARG A 99 5.36 -0.41 17.93
C ARG A 99 6.75 -0.61 18.52
N VAL A 100 7.75 0.16 18.10
CA VAL A 100 9.10 0.17 18.70
C VAL A 100 9.00 0.46 20.20
N LYS A 101 8.39 1.59 20.59
CA LYS A 101 8.21 1.97 22.00
C LYS A 101 7.49 0.89 22.82
N SER A 102 6.46 0.28 22.26
CA SER A 102 5.71 -0.80 22.92
C SER A 102 6.56 -2.04 23.16
N VAL A 103 7.36 -2.45 22.16
CA VAL A 103 8.25 -3.61 22.27
C VAL A 103 9.38 -3.34 23.27
N GLU A 104 10.00 -2.15 23.23
CA GLU A 104 11.02 -1.73 24.22
C GLU A 104 10.47 -1.80 25.65
N LYS A 105 9.25 -1.32 25.89
CA LYS A 105 8.59 -1.41 27.19
C LYS A 105 8.40 -2.86 27.64
N LYS A 106 8.06 -3.77 26.73
CA LYS A 106 7.92 -5.21 27.03
C LYS A 106 9.27 -5.84 27.37
N ILE A 107 10.32 -5.54 26.61
CA ILE A 107 11.69 -6.01 26.89
C ILE A 107 12.11 -5.59 28.30
N ARG A 108 11.95 -4.30 28.65
CA ARG A 108 12.29 -3.78 29.99
C ARG A 108 11.54 -4.49 31.11
N LYS A 109 10.26 -4.84 30.91
CA LYS A 109 9.47 -5.60 31.91
C LYS A 109 10.01 -7.02 32.08
N THR A 110 10.20 -7.73 30.98
CA THR A 110 10.75 -9.10 30.99
C THR A 110 12.16 -9.13 31.61
N GLU A 111 12.99 -8.12 31.37
CA GLU A 111 14.32 -8.00 31.99
C GLU A 111 14.24 -7.83 33.51
N LYS A 112 13.31 -7.00 34.02
CA LYS A 112 13.09 -6.85 35.46
C LYS A 112 12.63 -8.16 36.11
N GLU A 113 11.77 -8.92 35.45
CA GLU A 113 11.33 -10.23 35.93
C GLU A 113 12.47 -11.25 35.96
N ILE A 114 13.30 -11.29 34.91
CA ILE A 114 14.51 -12.12 34.88
C ILE A 114 15.44 -11.75 36.03
N GLN A 115 15.67 -10.45 36.27
CA GLN A 115 16.50 -9.98 37.40
C GLN A 115 15.93 -10.39 38.76
N ARG A 116 14.60 -10.37 38.93
CA ARG A 116 13.94 -10.85 40.15
C ARG A 116 14.19 -12.34 40.38
N LEU A 117 14.04 -13.15 39.34
CA LEU A 117 14.31 -14.60 39.41
C LEU A 117 15.80 -14.88 39.66
N ASP A 118 16.72 -14.12 39.02
CA ASP A 118 18.16 -14.26 39.25
C ASP A 118 18.52 -13.96 40.72
N LYS A 119 17.89 -12.96 41.35
CA LYS A 119 18.06 -12.67 42.78
C LYS A 119 17.57 -13.81 43.67
N GLN A 120 16.38 -14.36 43.40
CA GLN A 120 15.84 -15.51 44.15
C GLN A 120 16.73 -16.74 44.02
N LEU A 121 17.19 -17.05 42.80
CA LEU A 121 18.14 -18.14 42.56
C LEU A 121 19.47 -17.92 43.29
N ALA A 122 19.96 -16.68 43.39
CA ALA A 122 21.17 -16.37 44.14
C ALA A 122 21.01 -16.59 45.65
N GLN A 123 19.85 -16.24 46.21
CA GLN A 123 19.51 -16.50 47.62
C GLN A 123 19.46 -18.00 47.93
N LEU A 124 18.81 -18.79 47.06
CA LEU A 124 18.77 -20.25 47.20
C LEU A 124 20.18 -20.86 47.16
N LYS A 125 21.03 -20.41 46.21
CA LYS A 125 22.44 -20.83 46.16
C LYS A 125 23.21 -20.50 47.44
N GLN A 126 22.95 -19.35 48.07
CA GLN A 126 23.59 -19.01 49.35
C GLN A 126 23.12 -19.93 50.48
N LYS A 127 21.82 -20.24 50.57
CA LYS A 127 21.30 -21.22 51.55
C LYS A 127 21.94 -22.60 51.35
N THR A 128 22.09 -23.06 50.11
CA THR A 128 22.78 -24.31 49.77
C THR A 128 24.22 -24.31 50.29
N LYS A 129 24.97 -23.23 50.06
CA LYS A 129 26.35 -23.09 50.57
C LYS A 129 26.43 -23.13 52.09
N GLN A 130 25.39 -22.69 52.80
CA GLN A 130 25.31 -22.72 54.26
C GLN A 130 24.80 -24.07 54.80
N GLY A 131 24.48 -25.04 53.94
CA GLY A 131 23.91 -26.34 54.35
C GLY A 131 22.46 -26.28 54.84
N LYS A 132 21.76 -25.15 54.65
CA LYS A 132 20.40 -24.90 55.18
C LYS A 132 19.30 -25.12 54.14
N GLN A 133 19.58 -25.90 53.08
CA GLN A 133 18.62 -26.09 51.99
C GLN A 133 17.59 -27.16 52.35
N THR A 134 16.31 -26.83 52.21
CA THR A 134 15.20 -27.79 52.35
C THR A 134 14.87 -28.46 51.02
N GLN A 135 14.16 -29.58 51.05
CA GLN A 135 13.66 -30.27 49.85
C GLN A 135 12.73 -29.36 49.02
N GLU A 136 11.90 -28.56 49.69
CA GLU A 136 11.00 -27.60 49.05
C GLU A 136 11.77 -26.51 48.30
N ASP A 137 12.83 -25.96 48.90
CA ASP A 137 13.72 -24.97 48.27
C ASP A 137 14.34 -25.54 46.97
N TYR A 138 14.73 -26.82 46.99
CA TYR A 138 15.27 -27.51 45.81
C TYR A 138 14.20 -27.71 44.71
N LEU A 139 13.01 -28.20 45.06
CA LEU A 139 11.92 -28.40 44.10
C LEU A 139 11.50 -27.07 43.46
N LEU A 140 11.40 -25.99 44.25
CA LEU A 140 11.11 -24.64 43.76
C LEU A 140 12.17 -24.17 42.76
N GLU A 141 13.46 -24.37 43.06
CA GLU A 141 14.55 -24.00 42.16
C GLU A 141 14.44 -24.71 40.80
N VAL A 142 14.31 -26.03 40.83
CA VAL A 142 14.42 -26.90 39.66
C VAL A 142 13.15 -26.90 38.82
N GLN A 143 11.98 -26.97 39.44
CA GLN A 143 10.71 -27.11 38.73
C GLN A 143 10.10 -25.76 38.33
N VAL A 144 10.33 -24.70 39.10
CA VAL A 144 9.65 -23.41 38.88
C VAL A 144 10.62 -22.33 38.40
N LEU A 145 11.63 -21.99 39.21
CA LEU A 145 12.45 -20.81 38.96
C LEU A 145 13.35 -20.96 37.72
N ARG A 146 14.07 -22.08 37.58
CA ARG A 146 14.94 -22.35 36.42
C ARG A 146 14.16 -22.44 35.10
N PRO A 147 13.04 -23.19 35.00
CA PRO A 147 12.25 -23.25 33.78
C PRO A 147 11.61 -21.90 33.42
N THR A 148 11.03 -21.19 34.39
CA THR A 148 10.44 -19.86 34.16
C THR A 148 11.47 -18.87 33.66
N ARG A 149 12.68 -18.86 34.26
CA ARG A 149 13.79 -18.02 33.81
C ARG A 149 14.19 -18.34 32.36
N LYS A 150 14.26 -19.64 31.99
CA LYS A 150 14.57 -20.06 30.62
C LYS A 150 13.50 -19.55 29.64
N GLN A 151 12.22 -19.69 29.99
CA GLN A 151 11.11 -19.17 29.19
C GLN A 151 11.18 -17.65 29.01
N LEU A 152 11.40 -16.88 30.08
CA LEU A 152 11.51 -15.42 29.99
C LEU A 152 12.73 -14.97 29.16
N LYS A 153 13.87 -15.68 29.25
CA LYS A 153 15.03 -15.41 28.39
C LYS A 153 14.71 -15.63 26.91
N ASN A 154 13.97 -16.71 26.60
CA ASN A 154 13.52 -16.99 25.24
C ASN A 154 12.54 -15.91 24.74
N GLN A 155 11.57 -15.51 25.56
CA GLN A 155 10.65 -14.42 25.24
C GLN A 155 11.40 -13.10 24.99
N ARG A 156 12.39 -12.76 25.83
CA ARG A 156 13.23 -11.58 25.63
C ARG A 156 13.96 -11.64 24.28
N SER A 157 14.55 -12.78 23.94
CA SER A 157 15.21 -12.98 22.63
C SER A 157 14.26 -12.73 21.46
N GLN A 158 13.05 -13.29 21.50
CA GLN A 158 12.03 -13.07 20.48
C GLN A 158 11.60 -11.59 20.40
N LEU A 159 11.47 -10.92 21.54
CA LEU A 159 11.15 -9.49 21.58
C LEU A 159 12.26 -8.63 20.99
N ILE A 160 13.53 -8.95 21.26
CA ILE A 160 14.69 -8.27 20.65
C ILE A 160 14.69 -8.47 19.13
N PHE A 161 14.45 -9.69 18.65
CA PHE A 161 14.33 -9.95 17.22
C PHE A 161 13.21 -9.12 16.58
N LYS A 162 12.05 -9.04 17.24
CA LYS A 162 10.92 -8.21 16.80
C LYS A 162 11.27 -6.72 16.79
N LEU A 163 12.01 -6.23 17.79
CA LEU A 163 12.49 -4.86 17.87
C LEU A 163 13.38 -4.55 16.67
N ASN A 164 14.42 -5.36 16.45
CA ASN A 164 15.37 -5.20 15.35
C ASN A 164 14.66 -5.16 13.99
N ARG A 165 13.75 -6.10 13.74
CA ARG A 165 12.95 -6.13 12.51
C ARG A 165 12.09 -4.88 12.35
N THR A 166 11.47 -4.40 13.41
CA THR A 166 10.61 -3.20 13.36
C THR A 166 11.44 -1.94 13.12
N GLN A 167 12.64 -1.88 13.72
CA GLN A 167 13.58 -0.76 13.59
C GLN A 167 14.18 -0.71 12.19
N GLN A 168 14.50 -1.86 11.60
CA GLN A 168 14.87 -1.98 10.18
C GLN A 168 13.74 -1.47 9.27
N GLN A 169 12.49 -1.88 9.52
CA GLN A 169 11.34 -1.38 8.76
C GLN A 169 11.19 0.14 8.85
N LEU A 170 11.43 0.72 10.02
CA LEU A 170 11.39 2.18 10.23
C LEU A 170 12.53 2.89 9.50
N SER A 171 13.74 2.32 9.53
CA SER A 171 14.89 2.84 8.78
C SER A 171 14.61 2.85 7.28
N THR A 172 14.12 1.74 6.72
CA THR A 172 13.70 1.68 5.32
C THR A 172 12.61 2.69 4.99
N ALA A 173 11.64 2.88 5.90
CA ALA A 173 10.56 3.86 5.71
C ALA A 173 11.08 5.32 5.70
N ASN A 174 12.13 5.61 6.46
CA ASN A 174 12.77 6.93 6.45
C ASN A 174 13.61 7.17 5.19
N GLN A 175 14.27 6.13 4.68
CA GLN A 175 15.07 6.22 3.46
C GLN A 175 14.22 6.33 2.19
N LYS A 176 13.14 5.55 2.11
CA LYS A 176 12.32 5.46 0.89
C LYS A 176 10.83 5.39 1.20
N MET A 177 10.08 6.27 0.55
CA MET A 177 8.63 6.21 0.56
C MET A 177 8.10 5.00 -0.20
N ARG A 178 7.04 4.40 0.33
CA ARG A 178 6.26 3.38 -0.38
C ARG A 178 5.27 4.07 -1.30
N PHE A 179 5.33 3.72 -2.58
CA PHE A 179 4.43 4.21 -3.61
C PHE A 179 3.51 3.09 -4.06
N THR A 180 2.34 3.46 -4.58
CA THR A 180 1.41 2.51 -5.16
C THR A 180 2.05 1.71 -6.29
N CYS A 181 1.74 0.42 -6.32
CA CYS A 181 2.04 -0.49 -7.42
C CYS A 181 0.73 -0.84 -8.13
N PHE A 182 0.51 -0.26 -9.30
CA PHE A 182 -0.64 -0.60 -10.15
C PHE A 182 -0.64 -2.09 -10.51
N GLY A 183 -1.81 -2.73 -10.48
CA GLY A 183 -1.95 -4.19 -10.67
C GLY A 183 -1.69 -5.02 -9.41
N GLY A 184 -1.33 -4.39 -8.29
CA GLY A 184 -1.19 -5.06 -7.01
C GLY A 184 0.16 -5.74 -6.79
N LYS A 185 0.75 -5.48 -5.62
CA LYS A 185 2.06 -6.02 -5.25
C LYS A 185 2.08 -7.55 -5.11
N LYS A 186 0.95 -8.15 -4.66
CA LYS A 186 0.83 -9.60 -4.51
C LYS A 186 0.89 -10.29 -5.88
N LEU A 187 0.09 -9.79 -6.83
CA LEU A 187 0.06 -10.31 -8.19
C LEU A 187 1.41 -10.08 -8.89
N SER A 188 2.03 -8.93 -8.73
CA SER A 188 3.39 -8.69 -9.27
C SER A 188 4.42 -9.72 -8.79
N ARG A 189 4.33 -10.17 -7.53
CA ARG A 189 5.25 -11.16 -6.95
C ARG A 189 4.93 -12.60 -7.36
N SER A 190 3.67 -12.92 -7.65
CA SER A 190 3.26 -14.29 -7.99
C SER A 190 3.67 -14.73 -9.38
N ARG A 191 4.20 -13.82 -10.22
CA ARG A 191 4.71 -14.10 -11.56
C ARG A 191 5.67 -15.30 -11.60
N MET A 192 6.56 -15.40 -10.62
CA MET A 192 7.62 -16.42 -10.59
C MET A 192 7.24 -17.65 -9.76
N THR A 193 6.05 -17.69 -9.15
CA THR A 193 5.64 -18.77 -8.25
C THR A 193 4.34 -19.41 -8.73
N VAL A 194 3.21 -18.73 -8.55
CA VAL A 194 1.87 -19.24 -8.93
C VAL A 194 1.74 -19.38 -10.44
N TYR A 195 2.34 -18.44 -11.18
CA TYR A 195 2.29 -18.41 -12.64
C TYR A 195 3.60 -18.90 -13.28
N ALA A 196 4.40 -19.68 -12.54
CA ALA A 196 5.60 -20.29 -13.10
C ALA A 196 5.20 -21.21 -14.27
N GLY A 197 5.78 -20.97 -15.44
CA GLY A 197 5.43 -21.72 -16.67
C GLY A 197 4.18 -21.21 -17.41
N ASN A 198 3.42 -20.26 -16.87
CA ASN A 198 2.29 -19.63 -17.57
C ASN A 198 2.35 -18.10 -17.42
N HIS A 199 3.32 -17.50 -18.11
CA HIS A 199 3.55 -16.06 -18.05
C HIS A 199 2.44 -15.25 -18.71
N GLU A 200 1.81 -15.79 -19.75
CA GLU A 200 0.75 -15.13 -20.52
C GLU A 200 -0.49 -14.90 -19.66
N ALA A 201 -0.97 -15.93 -18.96
CA ALA A 201 -2.10 -15.78 -18.04
C ALA A 201 -1.82 -14.76 -16.92
N TRP A 202 -0.56 -14.68 -16.45
CA TRP A 202 -0.17 -13.65 -15.49
C TRP A 202 -0.23 -12.25 -16.09
N LEU A 203 0.25 -12.08 -17.34
CA LEU A 203 0.25 -10.80 -18.03
C LEU A 203 -1.19 -10.30 -18.24
N GLU A 204 -2.09 -11.17 -18.68
CA GLU A 204 -3.51 -10.85 -18.87
C GLU A 204 -4.16 -10.39 -17.55
N GLU A 205 -4.02 -11.18 -16.49
CA GLU A 205 -4.58 -10.85 -15.18
C GLU A 205 -3.95 -9.55 -14.62
N TYR A 206 -2.64 -9.37 -14.79
CA TYR A 206 -1.95 -8.18 -14.33
C TYR A 206 -2.37 -6.93 -15.11
N GLN A 207 -2.58 -7.03 -16.42
CA GLN A 207 -3.11 -5.95 -17.23
C GLN A 207 -4.56 -5.64 -16.86
N TYR A 208 -5.40 -6.66 -16.68
CA TYR A 208 -6.77 -6.51 -16.24
C TYR A 208 -6.86 -5.77 -14.90
N GLN A 209 -6.11 -6.19 -13.88
CA GLN A 209 -6.11 -5.54 -12.57
C GLN A 209 -5.57 -4.10 -12.61
N ARG A 210 -4.67 -3.79 -13.56
CA ARG A 210 -4.17 -2.43 -13.77
C ARG A 210 -5.20 -1.51 -14.42
N ASN A 211 -6.08 -2.08 -15.23
CA ASN A 211 -6.94 -1.34 -16.14
C ASN A 211 -8.44 -1.61 -15.85
N LYS A 212 -8.77 -2.09 -14.66
CA LYS A 212 -10.12 -2.57 -14.33
C LYS A 212 -11.16 -1.46 -14.26
N THR A 213 -10.76 -0.26 -13.83
CA THR A 213 -11.70 0.82 -13.50
C THR A 213 -11.13 2.17 -13.90
N MET A 214 -11.85 2.94 -14.69
CA MET A 214 -11.48 4.32 -15.00
C MET A 214 -12.35 5.29 -14.21
N MET A 215 -11.74 6.25 -13.52
CA MET A 215 -12.50 7.36 -12.96
C MET A 215 -12.74 8.44 -14.02
N ILE A 216 -14.02 8.78 -14.20
CA ILE A 216 -14.46 9.80 -15.14
C ILE A 216 -14.81 11.05 -14.32
N PRO A 217 -13.93 12.06 -14.24
CA PRO A 217 -14.25 13.27 -13.51
C PRO A 217 -15.27 14.09 -14.30
N GLY A 218 -16.40 14.38 -13.67
CA GLY A 218 -17.33 15.40 -14.14
C GLY A 218 -16.70 16.79 -13.96
N ARG A 219 -16.78 17.65 -14.98
CA ARG A 219 -16.41 19.07 -14.83
C ARG A 219 -17.66 19.88 -14.45
N ARG A 220 -17.52 20.73 -13.43
CA ARG A 220 -18.57 21.72 -13.06
C ARG A 220 -18.90 22.69 -14.20
N GLN A 221 -17.98 22.88 -15.16
CA GLN A 221 -18.17 23.69 -16.37
C GLN A 221 -18.71 22.90 -17.58
N GLY A 222 -19.28 21.71 -17.34
CA GLY A 222 -19.57 20.66 -18.35
C GLY A 222 -20.44 21.04 -19.56
N LYS A 223 -21.04 22.23 -19.58
CA LYS A 223 -21.84 22.71 -20.73
C LYS A 223 -20.99 22.97 -21.99
N TYR A 224 -19.72 23.38 -21.83
CA TYR A 224 -18.88 23.82 -22.96
C TYR A 224 -17.52 23.09 -23.07
N SER A 225 -17.25 22.08 -22.24
CA SER A 225 -15.99 21.35 -22.30
C SER A 225 -16.04 20.15 -23.25
N ASN A 226 -14.91 19.83 -23.88
CA ASN A 226 -14.66 18.63 -24.69
C ASN A 226 -14.59 17.36 -23.80
N CYS A 227 -15.66 17.09 -23.05
CA CYS A 227 -15.80 15.88 -22.25
C CYS A 227 -16.21 14.72 -23.15
N LEU A 228 -15.49 13.61 -23.03
CA LEU A 228 -15.83 12.35 -23.68
C LEU A 228 -17.07 11.70 -23.07
N PHE A 229 -17.30 11.92 -21.77
CA PHE A 229 -18.48 11.45 -21.06
C PHE A 229 -19.34 12.63 -20.60
N LYS A 230 -20.63 12.60 -20.91
CA LYS A 230 -21.61 13.62 -20.52
C LYS A 230 -22.87 12.94 -19.99
N TYR A 231 -23.27 13.27 -18.78
CA TYR A 231 -24.52 12.77 -18.20
C TYR A 231 -25.58 13.87 -18.22
N HIS A 232 -26.69 13.62 -18.90
CA HIS A 232 -27.83 14.51 -19.01
C HIS A 232 -28.82 14.20 -17.88
N LEU A 233 -28.85 15.06 -16.85
CA LEU A 233 -29.67 14.84 -15.65
C LEU A 233 -31.18 14.82 -15.93
N GLU A 234 -31.65 15.65 -16.86
CA GLU A 234 -33.07 15.78 -17.20
C GLU A 234 -33.59 14.54 -17.96
N GLU A 235 -32.75 13.98 -18.83
CA GLU A 235 -33.10 12.84 -19.69
C GLU A 235 -32.67 11.49 -19.10
N GLY A 236 -31.79 11.49 -18.08
CA GLY A 236 -31.21 10.28 -17.52
C GLY A 236 -30.21 9.57 -18.45
N VAL A 237 -29.69 10.25 -19.47
CA VAL A 237 -28.87 9.65 -20.53
C VAL A 237 -27.37 9.94 -20.33
N LEU A 238 -26.53 8.90 -20.46
CA LEU A 238 -25.08 9.03 -20.54
C LEU A 238 -24.62 8.99 -22.01
N VAL A 239 -24.04 10.09 -22.47
CA VAL A 239 -23.42 10.20 -23.80
C VAL A 239 -21.93 9.95 -23.68
N TYR A 240 -21.44 8.95 -24.40
CA TYR A 240 -20.02 8.66 -24.59
C TYR A 240 -19.60 9.03 -26.01
N ARG A 241 -18.44 9.68 -26.13
CA ARG A 241 -17.76 9.95 -27.41
C ARG A 241 -16.43 9.23 -27.36
N CYS A 242 -16.13 8.45 -28.40
CA CYS A 242 -14.88 7.72 -28.44
C CYS A 242 -13.69 8.69 -28.54
N SER A 243 -12.59 8.39 -27.85
CA SER A 243 -11.38 9.21 -28.00
C SER A 243 -10.79 9.14 -29.42
N SER A 244 -10.99 8.03 -30.14
CA SER A 244 -10.48 7.83 -31.50
C SER A 244 -11.10 8.77 -32.54
N GLU A 245 -12.33 9.23 -32.32
CA GLU A 245 -13.01 10.19 -33.21
C GLU A 245 -12.45 11.61 -33.10
N ASN A 246 -11.66 11.89 -32.06
CA ASN A 246 -11.08 13.20 -31.77
C ASN A 246 -9.53 13.20 -31.82
N ARG A 247 -8.91 12.18 -32.43
CA ARG A 247 -7.45 12.07 -32.59
C ARG A 247 -6.95 12.71 -33.88
#